data_AF-A0A7S2ETN7-F1
#
_entry.id   AF-A0A7S2ETN7-F1
#
_cell.length_a   1.000
_cell.length_b   1.000
_cell.length_c   1.000
_cell.angle_alpha   90.00
_cell.angle_beta   90.00
_cell.angle_gamma   90.00
#
_symmetry.space_group_name_H-M   'P 1'
#
loop_
_entity.id
_entity.type
_entity.pdbx_description
1 polymer ?
#
loop_
_entity_poly.entity_id
_entity_poly.type
_entity_poly.pdbx_seq_one_letter_code
_entity_poly.pdbx_strand_id
1 'polypeptide(L)'
;MQISRWHIEKIYSHELNNNPFPKKQTMMKRSLLFLTCFFKVAIGFQTTKPLHNVHHHHIITTKAQLPYNVMPKVQRKSITQHRYSLLSQVDQFFIDSPYTAAALVCGIKASAADGVAQFQEWKDTLLLQEEEEEDKKKKGLAVQADWRRNIAFVTYGAAYQGLTQEFIFNHVYPLWFGTGTKWTVVLTKVAFTLLVVTTLLTL
;
A
#
# COMPACT_ATOMS: atom_id res chain seq x y z
N MET A 1 40.91 -18.94 -36.15
CA MET A 1 41.33 -19.13 -34.75
C MET A 1 40.06 -19.10 -33.88
N GLN A 2 39.37 -20.24 -33.80
CA GLN A 2 38.11 -20.37 -33.06
C GLN A 2 38.43 -20.71 -31.60
N ILE A 3 38.49 -19.69 -30.75
CA ILE A 3 38.47 -19.85 -29.31
C ILE A 3 37.04 -20.27 -28.95
N SER A 4 36.89 -21.54 -28.59
CA SER A 4 35.64 -22.21 -28.32
C SER A 4 34.94 -21.62 -27.08
N ARG A 5 33.66 -21.26 -27.25
CA ARG A 5 32.73 -20.77 -26.20
C ARG A 5 32.82 -21.55 -24.87
N TRP A 6 33.17 -22.83 -24.95
CA TRP A 6 33.38 -23.73 -23.81
C TRP A 6 34.40 -23.24 -22.77
N HIS A 7 35.40 -22.44 -23.15
CA HIS A 7 36.37 -21.93 -22.17
C HIS A 7 35.85 -20.73 -21.37
N ILE A 8 34.90 -19.95 -21.90
CA ILE A 8 34.34 -18.79 -21.19
C ILE A 8 33.34 -19.23 -20.12
N GLU A 9 32.52 -20.26 -20.39
CA GLU A 9 31.61 -20.82 -19.38
C GLU A 9 32.35 -21.43 -18.18
N LYS A 10 33.49 -22.08 -18.42
CA LYS A 10 34.25 -22.72 -17.34
C LYS A 10 34.88 -21.72 -16.36
N ILE A 11 35.15 -20.49 -16.81
CA ILE A 11 35.68 -19.41 -15.96
C ILE A 11 34.53 -18.81 -15.12
N TYR A 12 33.35 -18.63 -15.71
CA TYR A 12 32.20 -18.07 -14.99
C TYR A 12 31.66 -18.99 -13.89
N SER A 13 31.62 -20.30 -14.11
CA SER A 13 31.11 -21.26 -13.11
C SER A 13 32.02 -21.42 -11.89
N HIS A 14 33.30 -21.08 -11.99
CA HIS A 14 34.23 -21.20 -10.87
C HIS A 14 34.24 -19.96 -9.94
N GLU A 15 33.72 -18.82 -10.42
CA GLU A 15 33.62 -17.57 -9.65
C GLU A 15 32.33 -17.47 -8.82
N LEU A 16 31.28 -18.21 -9.21
CA LEU A 16 30.00 -18.27 -8.48
C LEU A 16 30.03 -19.15 -7.23
N ASN A 17 31.03 -20.04 -7.08
CA ASN A 17 31.05 -21.01 -5.97
C ASN A 17 31.82 -20.52 -4.72
N ASN A 18 32.48 -19.35 -4.77
CA ASN A 18 33.35 -18.86 -3.68
C ASN A 18 32.91 -17.52 -3.06
N ASN A 19 31.77 -16.95 -3.45
CA ASN A 19 31.25 -15.74 -2.82
C ASN A 19 30.04 -16.07 -1.94
N PRO A 20 30.20 -16.18 -0.60
CA PRO A 20 29.05 -16.14 0.29
C PRO A 20 28.40 -14.76 0.13
N PHE A 21 27.23 -14.74 -0.52
CA PHE A 21 26.41 -13.57 -0.76
C PHE A 21 26.53 -12.52 0.36
N PRO A 22 26.96 -11.28 0.06
CA PRO A 22 27.04 -10.25 1.07
C PRO A 22 25.63 -9.89 1.55
N LYS A 23 25.33 -10.30 2.79
CA LYS A 23 24.40 -9.68 3.75
C LYS A 23 23.27 -8.82 3.13
N LYS A 24 22.20 -9.45 2.61
CA LYS A 24 20.87 -8.78 2.48
C LYS A 24 20.31 -8.27 3.83
N GLN A 25 20.92 -8.66 4.96
CA GLN A 25 20.48 -8.34 6.32
C GLN A 25 20.75 -6.89 6.78
N THR A 26 21.63 -6.14 6.11
CA THR A 26 22.01 -4.77 6.55
C THR A 26 21.05 -3.69 6.08
N MET A 27 20.37 -3.86 4.94
CA MET A 27 19.39 -2.88 4.44
C MET A 27 18.11 -2.84 5.30
N MET A 28 17.64 -4.01 5.75
CA MET A 28 16.40 -4.12 6.52
C MET A 28 16.50 -3.49 7.93
N LYS A 29 17.69 -3.51 8.55
CA LYS A 29 17.92 -2.90 9.87
C LYS A 29 17.89 -1.37 9.85
N ARG A 30 18.32 -0.76 8.73
CA ARG A 30 18.27 0.70 8.58
C ARG A 30 16.82 1.20 8.40
N SER A 31 16.03 0.50 7.60
CA SER A 31 14.60 0.85 7.42
C SER A 31 13.78 0.75 8.71
N LEU A 32 14.06 -0.25 9.56
CA LEU A 32 13.34 -0.43 10.84
C LEU A 32 13.67 0.65 11.89
N LEU A 33 14.89 1.20 11.86
CA LEU A 33 15.34 2.23 12.80
C LEU A 33 14.72 3.61 12.46
N PHE A 34 14.54 3.90 11.17
CA PHE A 34 13.80 5.09 10.73
C PHE A 34 12.31 5.00 11.07
N LEU A 35 11.69 3.83 10.90
CA LEU A 35 10.28 3.62 11.22
C LEU A 35 9.97 3.83 12.71
N THR A 36 10.87 3.37 13.60
CA THR A 36 10.68 3.51 15.05
C THR A 36 10.87 4.95 15.57
N CYS A 37 11.75 5.74 14.95
CA CYS A 37 11.87 7.18 15.24
C CYS A 37 10.61 7.95 14.84
N PHE A 38 10.05 7.68 13.66
CA PHE A 38 8.81 8.32 13.21
C PHE A 38 7.60 7.93 14.10
N PHE A 39 7.52 6.67 14.53
CA PHE A 39 6.44 6.20 15.40
C PHE A 39 6.44 6.90 16.78
N LYS A 40 7.63 7.17 17.35
CA LYS A 40 7.75 7.93 18.61
C LYS A 40 7.31 9.39 18.46
N VAL A 41 7.57 10.02 17.32
CA VAL A 41 7.13 11.40 17.04
C VAL A 41 5.62 11.45 16.80
N ALA A 42 5.05 10.47 16.11
CA ALA A 42 3.61 10.38 15.86
C ALA A 42 2.80 10.11 17.13
N ILE A 43 3.24 9.19 17.99
CA ILE A 43 2.56 8.90 19.28
C ILE A 43 2.62 10.09 20.23
N GLY A 44 3.69 10.89 20.19
CA GLY A 44 3.82 12.10 21.01
C GLY A 44 2.81 13.20 20.69
N PHE A 45 2.13 13.15 19.53
CA PHE A 45 1.26 14.23 19.06
C PHE A 45 -0.24 13.95 19.22
N GLN A 46 -0.62 12.74 19.63
CA GLN A 46 -2.01 12.28 19.57
C GLN A 46 -2.70 12.29 20.95
N THR A 47 -2.79 13.46 21.58
CA THR A 47 -3.68 13.68 22.74
C THR A 47 -4.53 14.94 22.64
N THR A 48 -4.79 15.47 21.45
CA THR A 48 -5.79 16.52 21.27
C THR A 48 -7.15 15.90 20.96
N LYS A 49 -8.00 15.88 22.00
CA LYS A 49 -9.38 15.39 21.93
C LYS A 49 -10.14 16.12 20.81
N PRO A 50 -10.89 15.43 19.93
CA PRO A 50 -11.74 16.10 18.97
C PRO A 50 -12.92 16.75 19.71
N LEU A 51 -12.89 18.08 19.82
CA LEU A 51 -13.98 18.91 20.31
C LEU A 51 -14.74 19.40 19.07
N HIS A 52 -15.73 18.64 18.60
CA HIS A 52 -16.74 19.23 17.73
C HIS A 52 -18.06 18.46 17.82
N ASN A 53 -18.91 18.92 18.74
CA ASN A 53 -20.32 18.59 18.81
C ASN A 53 -21.03 19.43 17.73
N VAL A 54 -21.22 18.85 16.54
CA VAL A 54 -21.98 19.49 15.45
C VAL A 54 -23.47 19.31 15.73
N HIS A 55 -24.10 20.35 16.25
CA HIS A 55 -25.56 20.46 16.30
C HIS A 55 -26.13 20.51 14.88
N HIS A 56 -26.76 19.42 14.45
CA HIS A 56 -27.57 19.37 13.24
C HIS A 56 -28.80 20.27 13.40
N HIS A 57 -28.76 21.46 12.78
CA HIS A 57 -29.96 22.26 12.57
C HIS A 57 -30.84 21.61 11.50
N HIS A 58 -31.98 21.08 11.94
CA HIS A 58 -33.06 20.55 11.11
C HIS A 58 -33.74 21.72 10.35
N ILE A 59 -33.35 21.98 9.10
CA ILE A 59 -34.12 22.88 8.22
C ILE A 59 -35.28 22.08 7.64
N ILE A 60 -36.43 22.17 8.30
CA ILE A 60 -37.71 21.65 7.84
C ILE A 60 -38.15 22.51 6.65
N THR A 61 -37.93 22.01 5.43
CA THR A 61 -38.51 22.59 4.21
C THR A 61 -39.77 21.81 3.85
N THR A 62 -40.91 22.31 4.32
CA THR A 62 -42.25 21.84 3.94
C THR A 62 -42.52 22.17 2.47
N LYS A 63 -42.38 21.19 1.58
CA LYS A 63 -42.94 21.24 0.23
C LYS A 63 -44.25 20.45 0.21
N ALA A 64 -45.33 21.14 -0.17
CA ALA A 64 -46.65 20.58 -0.35
C ALA A 64 -46.63 19.42 -1.37
N GLN A 65 -47.05 18.24 -0.92
CA GLN A 65 -47.22 17.06 -1.78
C GLN A 65 -48.63 17.06 -2.38
N LEU A 66 -48.71 17.04 -3.71
CA LEU A 66 -49.92 16.69 -4.44
C LEU A 66 -50.04 15.16 -4.55
N PRO A 67 -51.24 14.59 -4.37
CA PRO A 67 -51.44 13.15 -4.42
C PRO A 67 -51.58 12.69 -5.86
N TYR A 68 -50.51 12.14 -6.45
CA TYR A 68 -50.65 11.31 -7.64
C TYR A 68 -50.56 9.84 -7.22
N ASN A 69 -51.62 9.12 -7.54
CA ASN A 69 -51.82 7.72 -7.22
C ASN A 69 -50.86 6.88 -8.08
N VAL A 70 -49.75 6.44 -7.49
CA VAL A 70 -48.74 5.62 -8.18
C VAL A 70 -49.19 4.16 -8.14
N MET A 71 -49.49 3.61 -9.32
CA MET A 71 -49.75 2.17 -9.47
C MET A 71 -48.57 1.34 -8.93
N PRO A 72 -48.83 0.21 -8.25
CA PRO A 72 -47.77 -0.66 -7.72
C PRO A 72 -47.03 -1.32 -8.89
N LYS A 73 -45.84 -0.82 -9.19
CA LYS A 73 -44.91 -1.45 -10.14
C LYS A 73 -44.47 -2.80 -9.57
N VAL A 74 -44.74 -3.85 -10.35
CA VAL A 74 -44.25 -5.21 -10.12
C VAL A 74 -42.73 -5.18 -9.95
N GLN A 75 -42.25 -5.40 -8.72
CA GLN A 75 -40.84 -5.46 -8.39
C GLN A 75 -40.24 -6.78 -8.90
N ARG A 76 -39.72 -6.78 -10.13
CA ARG A 76 -38.60 -7.67 -10.45
C ARG A 76 -37.37 -7.09 -9.75
N LYS A 77 -36.96 -7.70 -8.64
CA LYS A 77 -35.66 -7.45 -8.01
C LYS A 77 -34.57 -7.75 -9.05
N SER A 78 -34.11 -6.73 -9.76
CA SER A 78 -33.00 -6.86 -10.69
C SER A 78 -31.70 -6.90 -9.89
N ILE A 79 -30.85 -7.87 -10.21
CA ILE A 79 -29.54 -8.10 -9.60
C ILE A 79 -28.66 -6.82 -9.64
N THR A 80 -28.95 -5.90 -10.56
CA THR A 80 -28.29 -4.60 -10.68
C THR A 80 -28.45 -3.72 -9.43
N GLN A 81 -29.58 -3.77 -8.71
CA GLN A 81 -29.81 -2.92 -7.54
C GLN A 81 -28.84 -3.22 -6.37
N HIS A 82 -28.37 -4.46 -6.25
CA HIS A 82 -27.49 -4.86 -5.16
C HIS A 82 -26.06 -4.32 -5.32
N ARG A 83 -25.59 -4.13 -6.56
CA ARG A 83 -24.25 -3.59 -6.83
C ARG A 83 -24.14 -2.11 -6.47
N TYR A 84 -25.19 -1.32 -6.71
CA TYR A 84 -25.23 0.08 -6.30
C TYR A 84 -25.15 0.22 -4.78
N SER A 85 -25.77 -0.70 -4.03
CA SER A 85 -25.71 -0.71 -2.56
C SER A 85 -24.30 -0.97 -2.00
N LEU A 86 -23.53 -1.88 -2.63
CA LEU A 86 -22.15 -2.13 -2.18
C LEU A 86 -21.23 -0.96 -2.51
N LEU A 87 -21.34 -0.39 -3.72
CA LEU A 87 -20.52 0.76 -4.09
C LEU A 87 -20.83 1.98 -3.22
N SER A 88 -22.10 2.23 -2.88
CA SER A 88 -22.46 3.32 -1.96
C SER A 88 -21.96 3.07 -0.54
N GLN A 89 -21.92 1.83 -0.07
CA GLN A 89 -21.35 1.50 1.25
C GLN A 89 -19.84 1.69 1.28
N VAL A 90 -19.14 1.30 0.21
CA VAL A 90 -17.70 1.54 0.09
C VAL A 90 -17.42 3.04 0.06
N ASP A 91 -18.17 3.81 -0.73
CA ASP A 91 -18.04 5.27 -0.79
C ASP A 91 -18.27 5.91 0.59
N GLN A 92 -19.34 5.51 1.28
CA GLN A 92 -19.62 5.95 2.65
C GLN A 92 -18.46 5.62 3.61
N PHE A 93 -17.85 4.44 3.48
CA PHE A 93 -16.70 4.05 4.30
C PHE A 93 -15.47 4.96 4.07
N PHE A 94 -15.19 5.37 2.84
CA PHE A 94 -14.10 6.31 2.54
C PHE A 94 -14.34 7.69 3.15
N ILE A 95 -15.61 8.12 3.22
CA ILE A 95 -16.00 9.39 3.82
C ILE A 95 -15.91 9.32 5.37
N ASP A 96 -16.46 8.27 5.97
CA ASP A 96 -16.58 8.15 7.43
C ASP A 96 -15.23 7.88 8.11
N SER A 97 -14.30 7.21 7.42
CA SER A 97 -13.04 6.74 8.01
C SER A 97 -11.85 6.87 7.05
N PRO A 98 -11.45 8.09 6.67
CA PRO A 98 -10.43 8.33 5.64
C PRO A 98 -9.07 7.70 6.00
N TYR A 99 -8.67 7.76 7.26
CA TYR A 99 -7.44 7.14 7.76
C TYR A 99 -7.43 5.62 7.61
N THR A 100 -8.50 4.96 8.03
CA THR A 100 -8.65 3.50 7.94
C THR A 100 -8.68 3.08 6.47
N ALA A 101 -9.39 3.83 5.63
CA ALA A 101 -9.48 3.56 4.21
C ALA A 101 -8.12 3.70 3.52
N ALA A 102 -7.37 4.77 3.81
CA ALA A 102 -6.01 4.97 3.30
C ALA A 102 -5.05 3.84 3.74
N ALA A 103 -5.09 3.48 5.03
CA ALA A 103 -4.29 2.38 5.58
C ALA A 103 -4.59 1.04 4.91
N LEU A 104 -5.87 0.72 4.72
CA LEU A 104 -6.33 -0.52 4.09
C LEU A 104 -5.91 -0.59 2.62
N VAL A 105 -6.12 0.49 1.86
CA VAL A 105 -5.75 0.53 0.44
C VAL A 105 -4.24 0.40 0.26
N CYS A 106 -3.43 1.15 1.03
CA CYS A 106 -1.98 1.05 0.93
C CYS A 106 -1.45 -0.31 1.44
N GLY A 107 -2.03 -0.87 2.49
CA GLY A 107 -1.69 -2.20 2.99
C GLY A 107 -1.94 -3.30 1.95
N ILE A 108 -3.10 -3.29 1.29
CA ILE A 108 -3.43 -4.26 0.23
C ILE A 108 -2.48 -4.11 -0.96
N LYS A 109 -2.21 -2.87 -1.41
CA LYS A 109 -1.26 -2.61 -2.51
C LYS A 109 0.14 -3.14 -2.18
N ALA A 110 0.62 -2.88 -0.97
CA ALA A 110 1.92 -3.38 -0.52
C ALA A 110 1.96 -4.91 -0.46
N SER A 111 0.90 -5.55 0.02
CA SER A 111 0.79 -7.02 0.06
C SER A 111 0.80 -7.64 -1.34
N ALA A 112 0.03 -7.06 -2.27
CA ALA A 112 -0.03 -7.54 -3.64
C ALA A 112 1.34 -7.41 -4.34
N ALA A 113 2.03 -6.28 -4.13
CA ALA A 113 3.38 -6.07 -4.68
C ALA A 113 4.39 -7.10 -4.14
N ASP A 114 4.36 -7.38 -2.83
CA ASP A 114 5.20 -8.41 -2.23
C ASP A 114 4.83 -9.80 -2.76
N GLY A 115 3.54 -10.13 -2.88
CA GLY A 115 3.07 -11.39 -3.46
C GLY A 115 3.58 -11.63 -4.88
N VAL A 116 3.58 -10.59 -5.73
CA VAL A 116 4.15 -10.67 -7.09
C VAL A 116 5.66 -10.87 -7.04
N ALA A 117 6.37 -10.21 -6.13
CA ALA A 117 7.81 -10.41 -5.94
C ALA A 117 8.12 -11.85 -5.49
N GLN A 118 7.37 -12.39 -4.52
CA GLN A 118 7.55 -13.78 -4.07
C GLN A 118 7.28 -14.78 -5.21
N PHE A 119 6.29 -14.49 -6.06
CA PHE A 119 5.95 -15.33 -7.21
C PHE A 119 7.05 -15.33 -8.27
N GLN A 120 7.68 -14.18 -8.53
CA GLN A 120 8.83 -14.10 -9.45
C GLN A 120 10.03 -14.86 -8.89
N GLU A 121 10.35 -14.70 -7.60
CA GLU A 121 11.42 -15.46 -6.92
C GLU A 121 11.18 -16.97 -7.02
N TRP A 122 9.92 -17.41 -6.88
CA TRP A 122 9.57 -18.82 -7.01
C TRP A 122 9.76 -19.34 -8.44
N LYS A 123 9.33 -18.57 -9.44
CA LYS A 123 9.48 -18.97 -10.85
C LYS A 123 10.94 -19.12 -11.25
N ASP A 124 11.81 -18.19 -10.83
CA ASP A 124 13.24 -18.25 -11.12
C ASP A 124 13.91 -19.46 -10.45
N THR A 125 13.49 -19.79 -9.22
CA THR A 125 13.98 -20.98 -8.50
C THR A 125 13.55 -22.27 -9.19
N LEU A 126 12.32 -22.32 -9.73
CA LEU A 126 11.80 -23.49 -10.45
C LEU A 126 12.60 -23.76 -11.74
N LEU A 127 12.92 -22.71 -12.51
CA LEU A 127 13.66 -22.83 -13.77
C LEU A 127 15.08 -23.36 -13.55
N LEU A 128 15.74 -22.98 -12.45
CA LEU A 128 17.07 -23.50 -12.11
C LEU A 128 17.02 -24.98 -11.67
N GLN A 129 15.92 -25.42 -11.06
CA GLN A 129 15.76 -26.81 -10.64
C GLN A 129 15.43 -27.76 -11.79
N GLU A 130 14.76 -27.28 -12.84
CA GLU A 130 14.52 -28.09 -14.06
C GLU A 130 15.84 -28.53 -14.73
N GLU A 131 16.94 -27.79 -14.53
CA GLU A 131 18.27 -28.18 -15.04
C GLU A 131 18.99 -29.21 -14.16
N GLU A 132 18.65 -29.32 -12.87
CA GLU A 132 19.35 -30.21 -11.92
C GLU A 132 18.57 -31.48 -11.50
N GLU A 133 17.26 -31.60 -11.78
CA GLU A 133 16.40 -32.66 -11.22
C GLU A 133 15.72 -33.61 -12.23
N GLU A 134 16.48 -34.35 -13.04
CA GLU A 134 16.04 -35.74 -13.33
C GLU A 134 16.16 -36.65 -12.08
N ASP A 135 16.99 -36.32 -11.08
CA ASP A 135 17.42 -37.28 -10.04
C ASP A 135 16.86 -37.08 -8.60
N LYS A 136 16.07 -36.04 -8.29
CA LYS A 136 15.68 -35.72 -6.88
C LYS A 136 14.19 -35.51 -6.60
N LYS A 137 13.34 -36.02 -7.49
CA LYS A 137 11.86 -35.89 -7.58
C LYS A 137 10.97 -36.19 -6.34
N LYS A 138 11.44 -36.25 -5.09
CA LYS A 138 10.59 -36.60 -3.94
C LYS A 138 10.74 -35.81 -2.66
N LYS A 139 11.65 -34.84 -2.54
CA LYS A 139 11.68 -33.99 -1.34
C LYS A 139 10.79 -32.78 -1.57
N GLY A 140 9.52 -32.95 -1.22
CA GLY A 140 8.43 -31.98 -1.32
C GLY A 140 8.90 -30.55 -1.13
N LEU A 141 9.04 -29.85 -2.25
CA LEU A 141 9.36 -28.43 -2.31
C LEU A 141 8.09 -27.67 -1.93
N ALA A 142 7.75 -27.71 -0.63
CA ALA A 142 6.71 -26.86 -0.09
C ALA A 142 7.26 -25.43 -0.13
N VAL A 143 6.89 -24.71 -1.18
CA VAL A 143 7.16 -23.28 -1.33
C VAL A 143 6.39 -22.57 -0.22
N GLN A 144 7.07 -22.33 0.90
CA GLN A 144 6.50 -21.57 2.00
C GLN A 144 6.62 -20.09 1.65
N ALA A 145 5.48 -19.46 1.34
CA ALA A 145 5.40 -18.01 1.28
C ALA A 145 5.84 -17.43 2.64
N ASP A 146 6.77 -16.48 2.60
CA ASP A 146 7.24 -15.83 3.82
C ASP A 146 6.20 -14.82 4.30
N TRP A 147 5.29 -15.31 5.14
CA TRP A 147 4.20 -14.52 5.70
C TRP A 147 4.71 -13.37 6.59
N ARG A 148 5.90 -13.52 7.20
CA ARG A 148 6.49 -12.47 8.04
C ARG A 148 6.89 -11.27 7.20
N ARG A 149 7.46 -11.51 6.02
CA ARG A 149 7.77 -10.48 5.02
C ARG A 149 6.51 -9.74 4.58
N ASN A 150 5.46 -10.50 4.22
CA ASN A 150 4.21 -9.91 3.75
C ASN A 150 3.53 -9.04 4.83
N ILE A 151 3.47 -9.51 6.09
CA ILE A 151 2.91 -8.70 7.19
C ILE A 151 3.74 -7.44 7.44
N ALA A 152 5.06 -7.50 7.32
CA ALA A 152 5.90 -6.31 7.45
C ALA A 152 5.59 -5.28 6.36
N PHE A 153 5.42 -5.70 5.11
CA PHE A 153 5.03 -4.81 4.00
C PHE A 153 3.62 -4.24 4.17
N VAL A 154 2.66 -5.06 4.61
CA VAL A 154 1.30 -4.60 4.92
C VAL A 154 1.31 -3.55 6.01
N THR A 155 2.01 -3.83 7.12
CA THR A 155 2.05 -2.93 8.28
C THR A 155 2.77 -1.63 7.94
N TYR A 156 3.89 -1.71 7.22
CA TYR A 156 4.63 -0.54 6.75
C TYR A 156 3.82 0.30 5.77
N GLY A 157 3.22 -0.33 4.74
CA GLY A 157 2.38 0.35 3.76
C GLY A 157 1.16 1.00 4.42
N ALA A 158 0.49 0.29 5.33
CA ALA A 158 -0.69 0.83 6.03
C ALA A 158 -0.34 1.99 6.97
N ALA A 159 0.67 1.82 7.83
CA ALA A 159 1.02 2.82 8.84
C ALA A 159 1.72 4.04 8.23
N TYR A 160 2.72 3.81 7.38
CA TYR A 160 3.50 4.89 6.80
C TYR A 160 2.81 5.51 5.58
N GLN A 161 2.53 4.73 4.53
CA GLN A 161 1.96 5.26 3.29
C GLN A 161 0.47 5.59 3.42
N GLY A 162 -0.27 4.88 4.28
CA GLY A 162 -1.67 5.18 4.56
C GLY A 162 -1.83 6.29 5.60
N LEU A 163 -1.69 5.94 6.89
CA LEU A 163 -2.04 6.83 8.00
C LEU A 163 -1.19 8.11 8.04
N THR A 164 0.12 7.98 7.91
CA THR A 164 1.04 9.10 8.10
C THR A 164 0.93 10.10 6.95
N GLN A 165 0.84 9.63 5.71
CA GLN A 165 0.65 10.52 4.56
C GLN A 165 -0.70 11.24 4.64
N GLU A 166 -1.78 10.54 4.97
CA GLU A 166 -3.10 11.16 5.15
C GLU A 166 -3.05 12.29 6.19
N PHE A 167 -2.38 12.06 7.32
CA PHE A 167 -2.20 13.07 8.36
C PHE A 167 -1.37 14.26 7.87
N ILE A 168 -0.25 14.00 7.20
CA ILE A 168 0.65 15.05 6.68
C ILE A 168 -0.08 15.92 5.66
N PHE A 169 -0.77 15.32 4.68
CA PHE A 169 -1.40 16.06 3.60
C PHE A 169 -2.67 16.82 4.05
N ASN A 170 -3.44 16.27 5.00
CA ASN A 170 -4.70 16.89 5.43
C ASN A 170 -4.57 17.81 6.65
N HIS A 171 -3.58 17.62 7.52
CA HIS A 171 -3.42 18.48 8.70
C HIS A 171 -2.14 19.31 8.66
N VAL A 172 -0.99 18.70 8.35
CA VAL A 172 0.30 19.41 8.43
C VAL A 172 0.45 20.39 7.27
N TYR A 173 0.15 19.96 6.05
CA TYR A 173 0.35 20.78 4.85
C TYR A 173 -0.59 21.99 4.78
N PRO A 174 -1.87 21.92 5.18
CA PRO A 174 -2.71 23.11 5.26
C PRO A 174 -2.29 24.07 6.35
N LEU A 175 -1.70 23.57 7.45
CA LEU A 175 -1.16 24.42 8.51
C LEU A 175 0.08 25.20 8.04
N TRP A 176 0.95 24.57 7.25
CA TRP A 176 2.19 25.21 6.78
C TRP A 176 2.02 26.07 5.53
N PHE A 177 1.22 25.61 4.56
CA PHE A 177 1.11 26.25 3.24
C PHE A 177 -0.26 26.89 2.99
N GLY A 178 -1.19 26.75 3.93
CA GLY A 178 -2.56 27.26 3.83
C GLY A 178 -3.56 26.29 3.20
N THR A 179 -4.84 26.58 3.47
CA THR A 179 -6.01 25.88 2.89
C THR A 179 -6.44 26.58 1.61
N GLY A 180 -5.83 26.24 0.47
CA GLY A 180 -6.21 26.83 -0.82
C GLY A 180 -5.84 25.96 -2.01
N THR A 181 -6.63 26.04 -3.08
CA THR A 181 -6.41 25.36 -4.37
C THR A 181 -5.62 26.22 -5.36
N LYS A 182 -4.96 27.28 -4.88
CA LYS A 182 -4.09 28.12 -5.71
C LYS A 182 -2.94 27.28 -6.24
N TRP A 183 -2.61 27.44 -7.52
CA TRP A 183 -1.50 26.73 -8.17
C TRP A 183 -0.18 26.85 -7.43
N THR A 184 0.10 28.01 -6.82
CA THR A 184 1.31 28.23 -6.00
C THR A 184 1.37 27.28 -4.80
N VAL A 185 0.27 27.12 -4.07
CA VAL A 185 0.19 26.23 -2.90
C VAL A 185 0.38 24.77 -3.33
N VAL A 186 -0.23 24.36 -4.45
CA VAL A 186 -0.07 23.01 -4.98
C VAL A 186 1.38 22.74 -5.39
N LEU A 187 2.00 23.66 -6.14
CA LEU A 187 3.40 23.54 -6.55
C LEU A 187 4.35 23.47 -5.36
N THR A 188 4.14 24.30 -4.32
CA THR A 188 4.97 24.25 -3.10
C THR A 188 4.80 22.93 -2.36
N LYS A 189 3.57 22.41 -2.23
CA LYS A 189 3.32 21.09 -1.61
C LYS A 189 4.01 19.95 -2.37
N VAL A 190 3.94 19.97 -3.70
CA VAL A 190 4.59 18.96 -4.55
C VAL A 190 6.12 19.09 -4.46
N ALA A 191 6.66 20.30 -4.59
CA ALA A 191 8.09 20.56 -4.50
C ALA A 191 8.65 20.14 -3.14
N PHE A 192 7.97 20.46 -2.04
CA PHE A 192 8.36 20.03 -0.70
C PHE A 192 8.32 18.51 -0.56
N THR A 193 7.30 17.85 -1.11
CA THR A 193 7.20 16.38 -1.08
C THR A 193 8.36 15.74 -1.85
N LEU A 194 8.70 16.25 -3.04
CA LEU A 194 9.80 15.70 -3.84
C LEU A 194 11.19 15.99 -3.27
N LEU A 195 11.40 17.19 -2.70
CA LEU A 195 12.72 17.62 -2.21
C LEU A 195 13.00 17.24 -0.76
N VAL A 196 11.97 17.13 0.08
CA VAL A 196 12.15 16.85 1.51
C VAL A 196 11.73 15.42 1.79
N VAL A 197 10.48 15.06 1.49
CA VAL A 197 9.95 13.73 1.86
C VAL A 197 10.63 12.63 1.06
N THR A 198 10.68 12.74 -0.27
CA THR A 198 11.34 11.72 -1.10
C THR A 198 12.83 11.64 -0.77
N THR A 199 13.54 12.76 -0.78
CA THR A 199 14.99 12.80 -0.51
C THR A 199 15.34 12.20 0.85
N LEU A 200 14.61 12.51 1.92
CA LEU A 200 14.86 11.93 3.26
C LEU A 200 14.48 10.45 3.38
N LEU A 201 13.57 9.95 2.55
CA LEU A 201 13.19 8.54 2.56
C LEU A 201 14.08 7.67 1.68
N THR A 202 14.61 8.23 0.59
CA THR A 202 15.38 7.48 -0.41
C THR A 202 16.89 7.51 -0.19
N LEU A 203 17.44 8.51 0.50
CA LEU A 203 18.87 8.62 0.85
C LEU A 203 19.15 8.07 2.26
#